data_AF-F3CGQ5-F1
#
_entry.id   AF-F3CGQ5-F1
#
_cell.length_a   1.000
_cell.length_b   1.000
_cell.length_c   1.000
_cell.angle_alpha   90.00
_cell.angle_beta   90.00
_cell.angle_gamma   90.00
#
_symmetry.space_group_name_H-M   'P 1'
#
loop_
_entity.id
_entity.type
_entity.pdbx_description
1 polymer ?
#
loop_
_entity_poly.entity_id
_entity_poly.type
_entity_poly.pdbx_seq_one_letter_code
_entity_poly.pdbx_strand_id
1 'polypeptide(L)' 'MLIPSGSGKTTCLRCIAGLEKAGQGFIRVHDEVWQDTEKGVFLAPHKRAIGYVFQEASLFPHLSVRANL' A
#
# COMPACT_ATOMS: atom_id res chain seq x y z
N MET A 1 -9.93 0.13 16.91
CA MET A 1 -9.69 1.59 16.83
C MET A 1 -10.13 2.06 15.44
N LEU A 2 -11.34 2.60 15.31
CA LEU A 2 -11.86 3.10 14.03
C LEU A 2 -11.37 4.53 13.84
N ILE A 3 -10.45 4.72 12.92
CA ILE A 3 -9.94 6.05 12.61
C ILE A 3 -10.81 6.64 11.48
N PRO A 4 -11.33 7.88 11.59
CA PRO A 4 -12.34 8.44 10.69
C PRO A 4 -11.88 8.53 9.22
N SER A 5 -12.84 8.51 8.30
CA SER A 5 -12.60 8.72 6.87
C SER A 5 -11.96 10.09 6.62
N GLY A 6 -10.93 10.16 5.78
CA GLY A 6 -10.17 11.40 5.49
C GLY A 6 -8.92 11.66 6.34
N SER A 7 -8.63 10.82 7.34
CA SER A 7 -7.44 10.95 8.20
C SER A 7 -6.12 10.44 7.58
N GLY A 8 -6.03 10.33 6.26
CA GLY A 8 -4.78 9.94 5.56
C GLY A 8 -4.44 8.44 5.57
N LYS A 9 -5.36 7.57 6.01
CA LYS A 9 -5.20 6.10 5.98
C LYS A 9 -4.87 5.58 4.58
N THR A 10 -5.67 5.98 3.61
CA THR A 10 -5.53 5.56 2.21
C THR A 10 -4.22 6.07 1.64
N THR A 11 -3.84 7.31 1.93
CA THR A 11 -2.55 7.89 1.53
C THR A 11 -1.38 7.12 2.14
N CYS A 12 -1.43 6.81 3.45
CA CYS A 12 -0.41 5.97 4.09
C CYS A 12 -0.28 4.59 3.43
N LEU A 13 -1.40 3.91 3.20
CA LEU A 13 -1.40 2.59 2.56
C LEU A 13 -0.85 2.67 1.12
N ARG A 14 -1.19 3.70 0.35
CA ARG A 14 -0.63 3.94 -0.99
C ARG A 14 0.87 4.21 -0.96
N CYS A 15 1.36 4.96 0.03
CA CYS A 15 2.80 5.19 0.22
C CYS A 15 3.55 3.90 0.59
N ILE A 16 2.99 3.07 1.47
CA ILE A 16 3.55 1.76 1.83
C ILE A 16 3.55 0.81 0.62
N ALA A 17 2.49 0.84 -0.19
CA ALA A 17 2.41 0.11 -1.45
C ALA A 17 3.34 0.66 -2.56
N GLY A 18 3.83 1.89 -2.40
CA GLY A 18 4.62 2.60 -3.41
C GLY A 18 3.79 3.12 -4.58
N LEU A 19 2.45 3.10 -4.47
CA LEU A 19 1.52 3.71 -5.43
C LEU A 19 1.56 5.24 -5.37
N GLU A 20 2.11 5.77 -4.28
CA GLU A 20 2.36 7.19 -4.06
C GLU A 20 3.73 7.33 -3.37
N LYS A 21 4.46 8.42 -3.67
CA LYS A 21 5.73 8.71 -3.00
C LYS A 21 5.45 9.61 -1.81
N ALA A 22 5.91 9.21 -0.62
CA ALA A 22 5.96 10.17 0.49
C ALA A 22 6.95 11.29 0.13
N GLY A 23 6.58 12.56 0.31
CA GLY A 23 7.45 13.68 -0.06
C GLY A 23 8.75 13.71 0.75
N GLN A 24 8.64 13.51 2.07
CA GLN A 24 9.76 13.21 2.97
C GLN A 24 9.34 12.01 3.82
N GLY A 25 10.15 10.97 3.87
CA GLY A 25 9.80 9.79 4.62
C GLY A 25 10.76 8.62 4.49
N PHE A 26 10.70 7.77 5.50
CA PHE A 26 11.41 6.52 5.59
C PHE A 26 10.40 5.38 5.73
N ILE A 27 10.49 4.38 4.85
CA ILE A 27 9.69 3.17 4.87
C ILE A 27 10.65 1.99 4.84
N ARG A 28 10.67 1.24 5.94
CA ARG A 28 11.38 -0.04 6.05
C ARG A 28 10.41 -1.11 6.49
N VAL A 29 10.43 -2.24 5.79
CA VAL A 29 9.61 -3.41 6.09
C VAL A 29 10.55 -4.60 6.23
N HIS A 30 10.54 -5.23 7.40
CA HIS A 30 11.58 -6.19 7.80
C HIS A 30 12.98 -5.57 7.62
N ASP A 31 13.86 -6.22 6.84
CA ASP A 31 15.23 -5.77 6.58
C ASP A 31 15.37 -5.01 5.26
N GLU A 32 14.24 -4.72 4.58
CA GLU A 32 14.24 -4.00 3.31
C GLU A 32 13.82 -2.54 3.47
N VAL A 33 14.64 -1.64 2.95
CA VAL A 33 14.31 -0.22 2.82
C VAL A 33 13.55 -0.01 1.51
N TRP A 34 12.26 0.32 1.60
CA TRP A 34 11.40 0.58 0.45
C TRP A 34 11.35 2.04 0.06
N GLN A 35 11.58 2.94 1.01
CA GLN A 35 11.76 4.35 0.73
C GLN A 35 12.69 4.98 1.75
N ASP A 36 13.66 5.76 1.28
CA ASP A 36 14.48 6.64 2.11
C ASP A 36 14.73 7.90 1.28
N THR A 37 13.99 8.97 1.58
CA THR A 37 14.09 10.23 0.83
C THR A 37 15.43 10.92 1.01
N GLU A 38 16.10 10.74 2.15
CA GLU A 38 17.42 11.33 2.39
C GLU A 38 18.50 10.63 1.57
N LYS A 39 18.37 9.32 1.35
CA LYS A 39 19.29 8.52 0.55
C LYS A 39 18.84 8.31 -0.91
N GLY A 40 17.74 8.92 -1.33
CA GLY A 40 17.18 8.77 -2.68
C GLY A 40 16.70 7.35 -3.03
N VAL A 41 16.42 6.51 -2.02
CA VAL A 41 15.97 5.13 -2.21
C VAL A 41 14.47 5.09 -2.43
N PHE A 42 14.04 4.39 -3.48
CA PHE A 42 12.62 4.08 -3.70
C PHE A 42 12.47 2.72 -4.40
N LEU A 43 11.97 1.72 -3.67
CA LEU A 43 11.67 0.40 -4.21
C LEU A 43 10.34 0.45 -4.96
N ALA A 44 10.35 0.00 -6.21
CA ALA A 44 9.16 -0.02 -7.05
C ALA A 44 8.08 -0.95 -6.46
N PRO A 45 6.77 -0.60 -6.59
CA PRO A 45 5.66 -1.36 -6.00
C PRO A 45 5.71 -2.87 -6.26
N HIS A 46 6.00 -3.28 -7.49
CA HIS A 46 6.05 -4.68 -7.91
C HIS A 46 7.20 -5.49 -7.29
N LYS A 47 8.16 -4.83 -6.63
CA LYS A 47 9.26 -5.47 -5.89
C LYS A 47 9.02 -5.50 -4.39
N ARG A 48 7.95 -4.85 -3.90
CA ARG A 48 7.61 -4.84 -2.48
C ARG A 48 6.86 -6.13 -2.18
N ALA A 49 7.35 -6.92 -1.22
CA ALA A 49 6.74 -8.19 -0.81
C ALA A 49 5.45 -7.98 0.01
N ILE A 50 4.44 -7.30 -0.56
CA ILE A 50 3.12 -7.04 0.05
C ILE A 50 1.99 -7.28 -0.94
N GLY A 51 0.91 -7.87 -0.44
CA GLY A 51 -0.39 -7.86 -1.10
C GLY A 51 -1.17 -6.60 -0.71
N TYR A 52 -1.48 -5.75 -1.69
CA TYR A 52 -2.33 -4.58 -1.49
C TYR A 52 -3.78 -4.91 -1.87
N VAL A 53 -4.66 -4.99 -0.88
CA VAL A 53 -6.10 -5.23 -1.10
C VAL A 53 -6.82 -3.87 -1.04
N PHE A 54 -7.47 -3.50 -2.14
CA PHE A 54 -8.23 -2.26 -2.23
C PHE A 54 -9.49 -2.34 -1.34
N GLN A 55 -9.86 -1.23 -0.70
CA GLN A 55 -11.10 -1.16 0.08
C GLN A 55 -12.36 -1.23 -0.79
N GLU A 56 -12.25 -0.91 -2.08
CA GLU A 56 -13.31 -1.15 -3.05
C GLU A 56 -13.21 -2.58 -3.56
N ALA A 57 -14.22 -3.38 -3.24
CA ALA A 57 -14.36 -4.71 -3.80
C ALA A 57 -14.60 -4.58 -5.31
N SER A 58 -13.57 -4.79 -6.12
CA SER A 58 -13.75 -5.24 -7.50
C SER A 58 -14.22 -6.70 -7.46
N LEU A 59 -15.40 -6.92 -6.88
CA LEU A 59 -16.12 -8.18 -7.02
C LEU A 59 -16.43 -8.32 -8.50
N PHE A 60 -15.86 -9.32 -9.16
CA PHE A 60 -16.34 -9.71 -10.47
C PHE A 60 -17.78 -10.18 -10.28
N PRO A 61 -18.79 -9.47 -10.81
CA PRO A 61 -20.20 -9.75 -10.51
C PRO A 61 -20.67 -11.13 -11.00
N HIS A 62 -19.81 -11.83 -11.74
CA HIS A 62 -20.01 -13.15 -12.33
C HIS A 62 -19.30 -14.28 -11.57
N LEU A 63 -18.62 -14.02 -10.45
CA LEU A 63 -17.96 -15.05 -9.63
C LEU A 63 -18.63 -15.21 -8.26
N SER A 64 -18.86 -16.46 -7.86
CA SER A 64 -19.39 -16.79 -6.53
C SER A 64 -18.42 -16.36 -5.42
N VAL A 65 -18.92 -16.11 -4.20
CA VAL A 65 -18.12 -15.67 -3.02
C VAL A 65 -16.86 -16.54 -2.80
N ARG A 66 -16.95 -17.85 -3.06
CA ARG A 66 -15.82 -18.78 -2.90
C ARG A 66 -14.72 -18.60 -3.95
N ALA A 67 -15.06 -18.10 -5.14
CA ALA A 67 -14.10 -17.85 -6.22
C ALA A 67 -13.43 -16.47 -6.12
N ASN A 68 -13.87 -15.64 -5.17
CA ASN A 68 -13.37 -14.28 -4.97
C ASN A 68 -12.47 -14.16 -3.71
N LEU A 69 -12.17 -15.29 -3.05
CA LEU A 69 -11.33 -15.43 -1.84
C LEU A 69 -10.02 -16.13 -2.15
#